data_AF-A0A814H7P8-F1
#
_entry.id   AF-A0A814H7P8-F1
#
_cell.length_a   1.000
_cell.length_b   1.000
_cell.length_c   1.000
_cell.angle_alpha   90.00
_cell.angle_beta   90.00
_cell.angle_gamma   90.00
#
_symmetry.space_group_name_H-M   'P 1'
#
loop_
_entity.id
_entity.type
_entity.pdbx_description
1 polymer ?
#
loop_
_entity_poly.entity_id
_entity_poly.type
_entity_poly.pdbx_seq_one_letter_code
_entity_poly.pdbx_strand_id
1 'polypeptide(L)'
;MTQILTQIENLSQIDSIFIFDWEQRSHDRPILEYSKLIGVFQDFDMLSSSIEEQMEFLNEHFQTFSFFDQNEYLIKDLSKHTANLLWYQLYHDVLSQPAYVTGDALQTMIHEFRSLYRENSKTFETIENFAREYRSDDALQWYLKKTFLYRTINKALKVKDIDQLYVLKSFMKDVTQCFIREHRKLIETGKEKLIVYRGMKLSRDQIEKFTENLGQLISTNGILITTSDHLIAMNQIICNQEKANLCSILLKIECDLLHMNGIDVIADLEEEYQMILFNSNATFQLVDVKMNEEITLIQLILSNESQTMKEKYINDSRRRIANISLDILFGQLMCDMGLWNQSQHYLEYLLNGSQLNNEDLAQIEYSLGDVYQLKAKWYDARKYYDRAYDNKVHIFSVNGTTLSPLRELEHRDVVTRLTYSHDERFLGTADNMKNITRYQLLNFELIGRDMWCYHAATVTDLAFSLDGKKLASVAIDTHLMIHQTVNITKVKQVKG
;
A
#
# COMPACT_ATOMS: atom_id res chain seq x y z
N MET A 1 -30.29 32.73 7.52
CA MET A 1 -28.81 32.71 7.61
C MET A 1 -28.33 32.79 9.05
N THR A 2 -28.60 33.88 9.78
CA THR A 2 -28.13 34.10 11.17
C THR A 2 -28.55 32.99 12.15
N GLN A 3 -29.76 32.44 12.02
CA GLN A 3 -30.25 31.34 12.85
C GLN A 3 -29.54 30.00 12.57
N ILE A 4 -29.09 29.79 11.33
CA ILE A 4 -28.31 28.59 10.97
C ILE A 4 -26.89 28.74 11.51
N LEU A 5 -26.26 29.90 11.30
CA LEU A 5 -24.89 30.19 11.77
C LEU A 5 -24.77 30.00 13.29
N THR A 6 -25.73 30.50 14.07
CA THR A 6 -25.76 30.31 15.53
C THR A 6 -25.93 28.85 15.96
N GLN A 7 -26.56 28.00 15.16
CA GLN A 7 -26.69 26.56 15.46
C GLN A 7 -25.42 25.77 15.12
N ILE A 8 -24.69 26.18 14.09
CA ILE A 8 -23.55 25.41 13.57
C ILE A 8 -22.18 25.91 14.05
N GLU A 9 -22.07 27.17 14.49
CA GLU A 9 -20.80 27.75 14.92
C GLU A 9 -20.13 26.94 16.05
N ASN A 10 -20.93 26.43 17.00
CA ASN A 10 -20.40 25.70 18.14
C ASN A 10 -20.13 24.21 17.86
N LEU A 11 -20.46 23.68 16.68
CA LEU A 11 -20.25 22.27 16.35
C LEU A 11 -18.77 21.97 16.10
N SER A 12 -18.16 21.11 16.90
CA SER A 12 -16.75 20.74 16.77
C SER A 12 -16.42 20.04 15.45
N GLN A 13 -17.41 19.42 14.79
CA GLN A 13 -17.24 18.78 13.48
C GLN A 13 -17.11 19.78 12.33
N ILE A 14 -17.45 21.05 12.54
CA ILE A 14 -17.39 22.10 11.53
C ILE A 14 -16.20 22.99 11.85
N ASP A 15 -15.21 23.03 10.96
CA ASP A 15 -14.00 23.84 11.11
C ASP A 15 -14.16 25.26 10.52
N SER A 16 -14.72 25.34 9.32
CA SER A 16 -14.78 26.55 8.49
C SER A 16 -16.13 26.62 7.78
N ILE A 17 -16.68 27.83 7.70
CA ILE A 17 -17.97 28.13 7.06
C ILE A 17 -17.71 29.13 5.93
N PHE A 18 -18.28 28.84 4.77
CA PHE A 18 -18.26 29.71 3.59
C PHE A 18 -19.70 29.95 3.16
N ILE A 19 -20.03 31.18 2.79
CA ILE A 19 -21.38 31.53 2.33
C ILE A 19 -21.26 32.00 0.89
N PHE A 20 -22.03 31.40 -0.01
CA PHE A 20 -22.19 31.89 -1.37
C PHE A 20 -23.52 32.64 -1.49
N ASP A 21 -23.47 33.94 -1.77
CA ASP A 21 -24.67 34.76 -1.99
C ASP A 21 -24.65 35.36 -3.41
N TRP A 22 -25.43 34.73 -4.29
CA TRP A 22 -25.61 35.18 -5.67
C TRP A 22 -26.55 36.39 -5.80
N GLU A 23 -27.42 36.65 -4.81
CA GLU A 23 -28.52 37.62 -4.94
C GLU A 23 -28.25 38.99 -4.30
N GLN A 24 -27.03 39.24 -3.79
CA GLN A 24 -26.63 40.50 -3.16
C GLN A 24 -27.58 40.99 -2.07
N ARG A 25 -28.10 40.10 -1.21
CA ARG A 25 -28.99 40.54 -0.14
C ARG A 25 -28.14 41.20 0.96
N SER A 26 -28.25 42.51 1.11
CA SER A 26 -27.56 43.27 2.16
C SER A 26 -27.78 42.59 3.52
N HIS A 27 -26.70 42.07 4.11
CA HIS A 27 -26.77 41.44 5.41
C HIS A 27 -26.74 42.53 6.49
N ASP A 28 -27.91 42.85 7.04
CA ASP A 28 -28.12 43.94 8.02
C ASP A 28 -27.46 43.70 9.40
N ARG A 29 -26.76 42.57 9.61
CA ARG A 29 -25.98 42.30 10.84
C ARG A 29 -24.50 42.18 10.52
N PRO A 30 -23.60 42.66 11.40
CA PRO A 30 -22.17 42.47 11.21
C PRO A 30 -21.86 40.97 11.23
N ILE A 31 -21.57 40.43 10.06
CA ILE A 31 -21.14 39.06 9.81
C ILE A 31 -19.80 38.74 10.52
N LEU A 32 -19.11 39.78 10.98
CA LEU A 32 -17.83 39.76 11.70
C LEU A 32 -17.85 39.10 13.09
N GLU A 33 -19.00 38.66 13.61
CA GLU A 33 -19.09 38.04 14.95
C GLU A 33 -18.89 36.52 14.95
N TYR A 34 -18.85 35.85 13.79
CA TYR A 34 -18.75 34.38 13.73
C TYR A 34 -17.30 33.91 13.52
N SER A 35 -16.74 33.24 14.53
CA SER A 35 -15.34 32.80 14.57
C SER A 35 -14.94 31.77 13.50
N LYS A 36 -15.89 30.99 13.00
CA LYS A 36 -15.68 29.97 11.95
C LYS A 36 -16.03 30.45 10.55
N LEU A 37 -16.57 31.65 10.41
CA LEU A 37 -16.98 32.17 9.11
C LEU A 37 -15.77 32.80 8.41
N ILE A 38 -15.32 32.14 7.34
CA ILE A 38 -14.17 32.59 6.54
C ILE A 38 -14.56 33.76 5.65
N GLY A 39 -15.75 33.72 5.05
CA GLY A 39 -16.24 34.82 4.23
C GLY A 39 -17.60 34.58 3.57
N VAL A 40 -18.09 35.66 2.96
CA VAL A 40 -19.25 35.64 2.06
C VAL A 40 -18.78 36.00 0.67
N PHE A 41 -19.07 35.13 -0.28
CA PHE A 41 -18.56 35.18 -1.64
C PHE A 41 -19.72 35.34 -2.62
N GLN A 42 -19.51 36.19 -3.62
CA GLN A 42 -20.50 36.46 -4.68
C GLN A 42 -20.06 35.84 -6.02
N ASP A 43 -18.81 35.41 -6.09
CA ASP A 43 -18.15 34.88 -7.27
C ASP A 43 -17.63 33.47 -6.97
N PHE A 44 -17.79 32.56 -7.92
CA PHE A 44 -17.42 31.16 -7.73
C PHE A 44 -15.90 30.97 -7.66
N ASP A 45 -15.13 31.75 -8.42
CA ASP A 45 -13.66 31.66 -8.41
C ASP A 45 -13.09 32.17 -7.08
N MET A 46 -13.67 33.23 -6.52
CA MET A 46 -13.32 33.74 -5.19
C MET A 46 -13.69 32.76 -4.07
N LEU A 47 -14.88 32.15 -4.14
CA LEU A 47 -15.29 31.11 -3.20
C LEU A 47 -14.33 29.90 -3.27
N SER A 48 -14.09 29.42 -4.49
CA SER A 48 -13.20 28.28 -4.75
C SER A 48 -11.81 28.57 -4.21
N SER A 49 -11.23 29.72 -4.55
CA SER A 49 -9.90 30.13 -4.08
C SER A 49 -9.84 30.18 -2.54
N SER A 50 -10.86 30.71 -1.87
CA SER A 50 -10.88 30.77 -0.42
C SER A 50 -11.03 29.40 0.25
N ILE A 51 -11.82 28.50 -0.34
CA ILE A 51 -11.91 27.11 0.12
C ILE A 51 -10.55 26.41 -0.06
N GLU A 52 -9.90 26.61 -1.20
CA GLU A 52 -8.58 26.03 -1.48
C GLU A 52 -7.53 26.52 -0.47
N GLU A 53 -7.47 27.82 -0.22
CA GLU A 53 -6.58 28.44 0.78
C GLU A 53 -6.84 27.89 2.19
N GLN A 54 -8.11 27.75 2.58
CA GLN A 54 -8.45 27.18 3.88
C GLN A 54 -8.12 25.69 3.95
N MET A 55 -8.31 24.92 2.88
CA MET A 55 -7.91 23.51 2.84
C MET A 55 -6.39 23.36 2.92
N GLU A 56 -5.62 24.22 2.25
CA GLU A 56 -4.16 24.27 2.37
C GLU A 56 -3.74 24.60 3.80
N PHE A 57 -4.36 25.61 4.41
CA PHE A 57 -4.20 25.93 5.81
C PHE A 57 -4.46 24.71 6.69
N LEU A 58 -5.58 24.01 6.51
CA LEU A 58 -5.89 22.83 7.30
C LEU A 58 -4.89 21.68 7.08
N ASN A 59 -4.46 21.45 5.85
CA ASN A 59 -3.47 20.41 5.56
C ASN A 59 -2.10 20.72 6.18
N GLU A 60 -1.70 21.98 6.26
CA GLU A 60 -0.42 22.40 6.87
C GLU A 60 -0.41 22.32 8.39
N HIS A 61 -1.56 22.51 9.03
CA HIS A 61 -1.66 22.63 10.47
C HIS A 61 -2.15 21.35 11.15
N PHE A 62 -2.96 20.54 10.45
CA PHE A 62 -3.49 19.28 10.96
C PHE A 62 -2.70 18.08 10.41
N GLN A 63 -1.42 18.00 10.81
CA GLN A 63 -0.63 16.79 10.63
C GLN A 63 -1.30 15.63 11.38
N THR A 64 -1.43 14.48 10.72
CA THR A 64 -2.02 13.29 11.35
C THR A 64 -0.90 12.41 11.88
N PHE A 65 -0.90 12.13 13.17
CA PHE A 65 0.08 11.27 13.80
C PHE A 65 -0.47 9.87 14.00
N SER A 66 0.37 8.86 13.75
CA SER A 66 0.16 7.49 14.19
C SER A 66 1.14 7.19 15.33
N PHE A 67 0.65 6.50 16.36
CA PHE A 67 1.42 6.05 17.52
C PHE A 67 1.57 4.53 17.49
N PHE A 68 2.71 4.01 17.95
CA PHE A 68 3.08 2.60 17.85
C PHE A 68 3.78 2.10 19.11
N ASP A 69 3.21 1.09 19.78
CA ASP A 69 3.81 0.48 20.95
C ASP A 69 4.93 -0.50 20.56
N GLN A 70 6.10 -0.34 21.19
CA GLN A 70 7.23 -1.25 21.05
C GLN A 70 7.01 -2.65 21.67
N ASN A 71 5.87 -2.93 22.31
CA ASN A 71 5.59 -4.23 22.90
C ASN A 71 4.51 -5.02 22.13
N GLU A 72 3.82 -4.41 21.17
CA GLU A 72 2.83 -5.08 20.31
C GLU A 72 3.46 -6.07 19.32
N TYR A 73 4.80 -6.14 19.25
CA TYR A 73 5.59 -7.03 18.38
C TYR A 73 5.45 -8.54 18.63
N LEU A 74 4.71 -8.94 19.66
CA LEU A 74 4.70 -10.32 20.19
C LEU A 74 3.56 -11.18 19.67
N ILE A 75 2.59 -10.63 18.93
CA ILE A 75 1.44 -11.40 18.44
C ILE A 75 1.49 -11.48 16.91
N LYS A 76 1.17 -12.66 16.39
CA LYS A 76 1.08 -12.94 14.95
C LYS A 76 0.01 -12.08 14.23
N ASP A 77 -0.93 -11.53 15.01
CA ASP A 77 -1.78 -10.42 14.61
C ASP A 77 -0.94 -9.15 14.59
N LEU A 78 -0.66 -8.62 13.40
CA LEU A 78 -0.21 -7.24 13.31
C LEU A 78 -1.28 -6.37 13.98
N SER A 79 -0.91 -5.67 15.06
CA SER A 79 -1.77 -4.59 15.55
C SER A 79 -2.01 -3.60 14.40
N LYS A 80 -3.20 -3.01 14.35
CA LYS A 80 -3.57 -2.01 13.33
C LYS A 80 -2.53 -0.88 13.22
N HIS A 81 -1.84 -0.59 14.33
CA HIS A 81 -0.78 0.39 14.42
C HIS A 81 0.49 -0.08 13.69
N THR A 82 1.04 -1.25 14.03
CA THR A 82 2.26 -1.77 13.37
C THR A 82 2.10 -1.92 11.85
N ALA A 83 0.92 -2.36 11.40
CA ALA A 83 0.64 -2.50 9.97
C ALA A 83 0.66 -1.16 9.21
N ASN A 84 0.19 -0.08 9.85
CA ASN A 84 0.25 1.26 9.24
C ASN A 84 1.70 1.72 9.03
N LEU A 85 2.59 1.46 10.00
CA LEU A 85 3.99 1.80 9.86
C LEU A 85 4.62 1.02 8.69
N LEU A 86 4.43 -0.31 8.69
CA LEU A 86 4.95 -1.19 7.64
C LEU A 86 4.44 -0.78 6.25
N TRP A 87 3.21 -0.27 6.16
CA TRP A 87 2.65 0.20 4.89
C TRP A 87 3.47 1.34 4.31
N TYR A 88 3.81 2.38 5.09
CA TYR A 88 4.65 3.47 4.57
C TYR A 88 6.05 2.96 4.23
N GLN A 89 6.63 2.11 5.07
CA GLN A 89 7.96 1.55 4.84
C GLN A 89 8.04 0.77 3.50
N LEU A 90 7.12 -0.17 3.29
CA LEU A 90 7.09 -0.99 2.07
C LEU A 90 6.67 -0.20 0.83
N TYR A 91 5.79 0.79 0.96
CA TYR A 91 5.42 1.67 -0.15
C TYR A 91 6.65 2.38 -0.74
N HIS A 92 7.54 2.92 0.10
CA HIS A 92 8.78 3.56 -0.34
C HIS A 92 9.78 2.56 -0.94
N ASP A 93 9.88 1.36 -0.38
CA ASP A 93 10.73 0.30 -0.96
C ASP A 93 10.23 -0.11 -2.36
N VAL A 94 8.92 -0.24 -2.53
CA VAL A 94 8.29 -0.54 -3.83
C VAL A 94 8.61 0.54 -4.87
N LEU A 95 8.48 1.83 -4.50
CA LEU A 95 8.84 2.94 -5.39
C LEU A 95 10.33 2.95 -5.77
N SER A 96 11.19 2.47 -4.87
CA SER A 96 12.64 2.46 -5.03
C SER A 96 13.14 1.29 -5.89
N GLN A 97 12.27 0.35 -6.29
CA GLN A 97 12.69 -0.80 -7.06
C GLN A 97 13.16 -0.43 -8.48
N PRO A 98 14.25 -1.05 -8.99
CA PRO A 98 14.76 -0.79 -10.34
C PRO A 98 13.75 -1.14 -11.44
N ALA A 99 12.96 -2.21 -11.23
CA ALA A 99 11.94 -2.68 -12.16
C ALA A 99 10.71 -1.75 -12.24
N TYR A 100 10.64 -0.71 -11.40
CA TYR A 100 9.58 0.29 -11.42
C TYR A 100 9.75 1.22 -12.63
N VAL A 101 9.42 0.74 -13.83
CA VAL A 101 9.53 1.51 -15.08
C VAL A 101 8.41 2.54 -15.12
N THR A 102 8.79 3.82 -15.12
CA THR A 102 7.85 4.94 -15.10
C THR A 102 7.41 5.40 -16.49
N GLY A 103 8.00 4.86 -17.57
CA GLY A 103 7.59 5.02 -18.98
C GLY A 103 6.78 6.29 -19.30
N ASP A 104 5.59 6.09 -19.87
CA ASP A 104 4.62 7.17 -20.14
C ASP A 104 3.80 7.58 -18.90
N ALA A 105 4.01 6.97 -17.73
CA ALA A 105 3.14 7.16 -16.58
C ALA A 105 3.14 8.60 -16.05
N LEU A 106 4.24 9.35 -16.22
CA LEU A 106 4.23 10.79 -15.93
C LEU A 106 3.29 11.56 -16.87
N GLN A 107 3.23 11.20 -18.16
CA GLN A 107 2.31 11.80 -19.12
C GLN A 107 0.87 11.36 -18.87
N THR A 108 0.64 10.10 -18.48
CA THR A 108 -0.67 9.61 -18.01
C THR A 108 -1.15 10.43 -16.81
N MET A 109 -0.29 10.63 -15.81
CA MET A 109 -0.58 11.46 -14.63
C MET A 109 -0.99 12.87 -15.03
N ILE A 110 -0.22 13.53 -15.91
CA ILE A 110 -0.53 14.88 -16.41
C ILE A 110 -1.88 14.89 -17.13
N HIS A 111 -2.15 13.90 -17.99
CA HIS A 111 -3.42 13.80 -18.71
C HIS A 111 -4.62 13.63 -17.78
N GLU A 112 -4.50 12.79 -16.75
CA GLU A 112 -5.56 12.61 -15.76
C GLU A 112 -5.84 13.90 -14.98
N PHE A 113 -4.79 14.61 -14.52
CA PHE A 113 -4.98 15.89 -13.84
C PHE A 113 -5.59 16.96 -14.75
N ARG A 114 -5.21 17.03 -16.03
CA ARG A 114 -5.86 17.90 -17.02
C ARG A 114 -7.36 17.62 -17.15
N SER A 115 -7.74 16.34 -17.16
CA SER A 115 -9.14 15.94 -17.21
C SER A 115 -9.90 16.31 -15.94
N LEU A 116 -9.30 16.09 -14.77
CA LEU A 116 -9.91 16.37 -13.46
C LEU A 116 -10.11 17.87 -13.21
N TYR A 117 -9.17 18.71 -13.63
CA TYR A 117 -9.18 20.16 -13.37
C TYR A 117 -9.57 21.00 -14.59
N ARG A 118 -10.25 20.41 -15.58
CA ARG A 118 -10.60 21.08 -16.84
C ARG A 118 -11.37 22.41 -16.67
N GLU A 119 -12.22 22.48 -15.64
CA GLU A 119 -13.06 23.64 -15.35
C GLU A 119 -12.41 24.64 -14.39
N ASN A 120 -11.30 24.27 -13.73
CA ASN A 120 -10.57 25.14 -12.80
C ASN A 120 -9.39 25.78 -13.54
N SER A 121 -9.61 26.98 -14.10
CA SER A 121 -8.64 27.69 -14.96
C SER A 121 -7.26 27.88 -14.29
N LYS A 122 -7.25 28.29 -13.01
CA LYS A 122 -6.02 28.51 -12.23
C LYS A 122 -5.23 27.22 -12.04
N THR A 123 -5.88 26.15 -11.59
CA THR A 123 -5.20 24.86 -11.39
C THR A 123 -4.77 24.27 -12.73
N PHE A 124 -5.58 24.40 -13.77
CA PHE A 124 -5.23 23.97 -15.12
C PHE A 124 -3.96 24.64 -15.64
N GLU A 125 -3.81 25.96 -15.45
CA GLU A 125 -2.59 26.68 -15.80
C GLU A 125 -1.36 26.15 -15.03
N THR A 126 -1.51 25.85 -13.74
CA THR A 126 -0.40 25.24 -12.96
C THR A 126 -0.01 23.86 -13.47
N ILE A 127 -0.97 23.07 -13.97
CA ILE A 127 -0.72 21.75 -14.59
C ILE A 127 0.01 21.92 -15.92
N GLU A 128 -0.39 22.89 -16.76
CA GLU A 128 0.33 23.20 -18.01
C GLU A 128 1.75 23.72 -17.75
N ASN A 129 1.95 24.46 -16.66
CA ASN A 129 3.28 24.86 -16.25
C ASN A 129 4.13 23.66 -15.84
N PHE A 130 3.59 22.80 -14.97
CA PHE A 130 4.24 21.55 -14.57
C PHE A 130 4.60 20.68 -15.79
N ALA A 131 3.67 20.49 -16.72
CA ALA A 131 3.90 19.65 -17.90
C ALA A 131 5.02 20.16 -18.82
N ARG A 132 5.31 21.47 -18.81
CA ARG A 132 6.37 22.08 -19.64
C ARG A 132 7.71 22.17 -18.94
N GLU A 133 7.71 22.46 -17.64
CA GLU A 133 8.92 22.83 -16.89
C GLU A 133 9.44 21.72 -15.96
N TYR A 134 8.65 20.68 -15.69
CA TYR A 134 9.03 19.65 -14.73
C TYR A 134 10.28 18.85 -15.15
N ARG A 135 11.19 18.69 -14.19
CA ARG A 135 12.33 17.77 -14.25
C ARG A 135 12.33 16.95 -12.97
N SER A 136 12.70 15.67 -13.08
CA SER A 136 12.72 14.75 -11.94
C SER A 136 13.57 15.24 -10.77
N ASP A 137 14.65 15.96 -11.05
CA ASP A 137 15.52 16.53 -10.01
C ASP A 137 14.85 17.64 -9.18
N ASP A 138 13.81 18.28 -9.71
CA ASP A 138 13.09 19.39 -9.08
C ASP A 138 11.83 18.91 -8.33
N ALA A 139 11.64 17.60 -8.15
CA ALA A 139 10.39 17.03 -7.62
C ALA A 139 10.00 17.58 -6.24
N LEU A 140 10.96 17.73 -5.32
CA LEU A 140 10.70 18.34 -4.01
C LEU A 140 10.31 19.81 -4.13
N GLN A 141 10.93 20.57 -5.04
CA GLN A 141 10.58 21.97 -5.27
C GLN A 141 9.14 22.09 -5.79
N TRP A 142 8.74 21.22 -6.73
CA TRP A 142 7.37 21.16 -7.22
C TRP A 142 6.36 20.76 -6.15
N TYR A 143 6.73 19.84 -5.25
CA TYR A 143 5.92 19.52 -4.07
C TYR A 143 5.75 20.75 -3.15
N LEU A 144 6.82 21.51 -2.93
CA LEU A 144 6.82 22.70 -2.06
C LEU A 144 6.07 23.90 -2.63
N LYS A 145 5.75 23.94 -3.93
CA LYS A 145 4.90 24.99 -4.53
C LYS A 145 3.43 24.94 -4.05
N LYS A 146 3.05 23.94 -3.25
CA LYS A 146 1.71 23.80 -2.64
C LYS A 146 0.55 23.79 -3.64
N THR A 147 0.78 23.32 -4.87
CA THR A 147 -0.25 23.26 -5.93
C THR A 147 -1.09 21.97 -5.86
N PHE A 148 -1.63 21.52 -7.00
CA PHE A 148 -2.38 20.26 -7.10
C PHE A 148 -1.59 19.04 -6.59
N LEU A 149 -0.26 18.99 -6.80
CA LEU A 149 0.57 17.86 -6.34
C LEU A 149 0.59 17.74 -4.82
N TYR A 150 0.88 18.83 -4.12
CA TYR A 150 0.92 18.87 -2.66
C TYR A 150 -0.40 18.40 -2.05
N ARG A 151 -1.53 18.96 -2.54
CA ARG A 151 -2.87 18.62 -2.04
C ARG A 151 -3.20 17.15 -2.30
N THR A 152 -2.93 16.67 -3.51
CA THR A 152 -3.26 15.31 -3.93
C THR A 152 -2.42 14.27 -3.18
N ILE A 153 -1.11 14.50 -3.07
CA ILE A 153 -0.19 13.58 -2.39
C ILE A 153 -0.52 13.48 -0.90
N ASN A 154 -0.69 14.60 -0.21
CA ASN A 154 -1.01 14.59 1.23
C ASN A 154 -2.35 13.91 1.51
N LYS A 155 -3.37 14.16 0.66
CA LYS A 155 -4.65 13.44 0.75
C LYS A 155 -4.46 11.94 0.55
N ALA A 156 -3.82 11.55 -0.56
CA ALA A 156 -3.66 10.16 -0.94
C ALA A 156 -2.86 9.36 0.11
N LEU A 157 -1.76 9.90 0.63
CA LEU A 157 -0.98 9.29 1.71
C LEU A 157 -1.78 9.17 3.01
N LYS A 158 -2.60 10.18 3.36
CA LYS A 158 -3.39 10.19 4.59
C LYS A 158 -4.47 9.12 4.61
N VAL A 159 -5.15 8.90 3.49
CA VAL A 159 -6.22 7.88 3.37
C VAL A 159 -5.75 6.57 2.72
N LYS A 160 -4.45 6.45 2.40
CA LYS A 160 -3.85 5.31 1.68
C LYS A 160 -4.57 5.02 0.35
N ASP A 161 -4.89 6.07 -0.40
CA ASP A 161 -5.57 5.95 -1.70
C ASP A 161 -4.58 5.41 -2.75
N ILE A 162 -4.54 4.09 -2.89
CA ILE A 162 -3.61 3.40 -3.79
C ILE A 162 -3.86 3.77 -5.25
N ASP A 163 -5.11 3.97 -5.66
CA ASP A 163 -5.42 4.34 -7.04
C ASP A 163 -4.79 5.70 -7.36
N GLN A 164 -4.94 6.67 -6.45
CA GLN A 164 -4.34 7.99 -6.61
C GLN A 164 -2.80 7.98 -6.46
N LEU A 165 -2.25 7.20 -5.54
CA LEU A 165 -0.80 7.04 -5.38
C LEU A 165 -0.17 6.36 -6.59
N TYR A 166 -0.91 5.45 -7.23
CA TYR A 166 -0.51 4.81 -8.46
C TYR A 166 -0.44 5.81 -9.62
N VAL A 167 -1.43 6.70 -9.75
CA VAL A 167 -1.38 7.80 -10.74
C VAL A 167 -0.16 8.70 -10.49
N LEU A 168 0.11 9.00 -9.22
CA LEU A 168 1.25 9.83 -8.79
C LEU A 168 2.60 9.11 -8.80
N LYS A 169 2.66 7.83 -9.16
CA LYS A 169 3.81 6.97 -8.88
C LYS A 169 5.13 7.46 -9.44
N SER A 170 5.13 8.01 -10.65
CA SER A 170 6.35 8.51 -11.30
C SER A 170 6.89 9.73 -10.56
N PHE A 171 6.00 10.65 -10.17
CA PHE A 171 6.38 11.81 -9.38
C PHE A 171 6.84 11.39 -7.97
N MET A 172 6.15 10.45 -7.32
CA MET A 172 6.54 9.96 -5.99
C MET A 172 7.88 9.20 -6.00
N LYS A 173 8.20 8.49 -7.09
CA LYS A 173 9.53 7.91 -7.30
C LYS A 173 10.60 9.00 -7.37
N ASP A 174 10.37 10.06 -8.15
CA ASP A 174 11.30 11.19 -8.26
C ASP A 174 11.46 11.92 -6.92
N VAL A 175 10.38 12.12 -6.15
CA VAL A 175 10.42 12.64 -4.78
C VAL A 175 11.31 11.77 -3.89
N THR A 176 11.15 10.44 -3.94
CA THR A 176 11.95 9.49 -3.17
C THR A 176 13.43 9.57 -3.55
N GLN A 177 13.74 9.67 -4.84
CA GLN A 177 15.11 9.84 -5.32
C GLN A 177 15.73 11.17 -4.87
N CYS A 178 14.94 12.25 -4.84
CA CYS A 178 15.38 13.53 -4.29
C CYS A 178 15.72 13.40 -2.80
N PHE A 179 14.88 12.74 -1.99
CA PHE A 179 15.20 12.46 -0.58
C PHE A 179 16.52 11.70 -0.42
N ILE A 180 16.75 10.63 -1.20
CA ILE A 180 18.00 9.86 -1.18
C ILE A 180 19.21 10.76 -1.50
N ARG A 181 19.09 11.62 -2.50
CA ARG A 181 20.17 12.51 -2.91
C ARG A 181 20.47 13.57 -1.84
N GLU A 182 19.45 14.26 -1.34
CA GLU A 182 19.64 15.32 -0.34
C GLU A 182 20.10 14.73 1.01
N HIS A 183 19.62 13.54 1.38
CA HIS A 183 20.12 12.83 2.56
C HIS A 183 21.61 12.52 2.44
N ARG A 184 22.05 12.01 1.28
CA ARG A 184 23.48 11.72 1.05
C ARG A 184 24.34 12.98 1.18
N LYS A 185 23.91 14.10 0.58
CA LYS A 185 24.62 15.39 0.72
C LYS A 185 24.73 15.81 2.19
N LEU A 186 23.64 15.69 2.96
CA LEU A 186 23.62 16.01 4.38
C LEU A 186 24.66 15.18 5.15
N ILE A 187 24.73 13.87 4.92
CA ILE A 187 25.73 13.00 5.57
C ILE A 187 27.16 13.36 5.14
N GLU A 188 27.38 13.69 3.87
CA GLU A 188 28.69 14.13 3.35
C GLU A 188 29.20 15.43 3.99
N THR A 189 28.33 16.27 4.57
CA THR A 189 28.75 17.44 5.34
C THR A 189 29.53 17.09 6.61
N GLY A 190 29.42 15.85 7.10
CA GLY A 190 30.03 15.41 8.36
C GLY A 190 29.35 15.95 9.63
N LYS A 191 28.16 16.56 9.49
CA LYS A 191 27.37 17.05 10.63
C LYS A 191 26.91 15.87 11.49
N GLU A 192 27.23 15.88 12.79
CA GLU A 192 26.87 14.79 13.69
C GLU A 192 25.42 14.87 14.18
N LYS A 193 24.92 16.09 14.39
CA LYS A 193 23.60 16.33 14.96
C LYS A 193 22.86 17.42 14.21
N LEU A 194 21.56 17.23 14.07
CA LEU A 194 20.65 18.21 13.50
C LEU A 194 19.45 18.37 14.44
N ILE A 195 19.08 19.62 14.74
CA ILE A 195 17.87 19.93 15.52
C ILE A 195 17.00 20.79 14.65
N VAL A 196 15.73 20.40 14.53
CA VAL A 196 14.73 21.11 13.73
C VAL A 196 13.44 21.28 14.51
N TYR A 197 12.65 22.26 14.07
CA TYR A 197 11.45 22.70 14.73
C TYR A 197 10.26 22.75 13.76
N ARG A 198 9.06 22.54 14.30
CA ARG A 198 7.80 22.75 13.59
C ARG A 198 6.75 23.32 14.54
N GLY A 199 6.23 24.50 14.21
CA GLY A 199 5.06 25.05 14.86
C GLY A 199 3.78 24.46 14.28
N MET A 200 2.82 24.10 15.14
CA MET A 200 1.49 23.63 14.72
C MET A 200 0.44 23.84 15.82
N LYS A 201 -0.81 23.51 15.51
CA LYS A 201 -1.93 23.55 16.45
C LYS A 201 -2.61 22.18 16.49
N LEU A 202 -2.82 21.64 17.68
CA LEU A 202 -3.59 20.40 17.87
C LEU A 202 -4.70 20.61 18.90
N SER A 203 -5.71 19.74 18.87
CA SER A 203 -6.73 19.69 19.93
C SER A 203 -6.16 19.10 21.22
N ARG A 204 -6.84 19.34 22.35
CA ARG A 204 -6.47 18.74 23.63
C ARG A 204 -6.46 17.21 23.55
N ASP A 205 -7.47 16.60 22.95
CA ASP A 205 -7.56 15.15 22.74
C ASP A 205 -6.35 14.60 21.97
N GLN A 206 -5.82 15.37 21.00
CA GLN A 206 -4.61 14.96 20.28
C GLN A 206 -3.37 15.03 21.16
N ILE A 207 -3.24 16.06 22.01
CA ILE A 207 -2.11 16.20 22.94
C ILE A 207 -2.15 15.13 24.04
N GLU A 208 -3.34 14.77 24.50
CA GLU A 208 -3.53 13.65 25.44
C GLU A 208 -2.98 12.35 24.84
N LYS A 209 -3.20 12.08 23.55
CA LYS A 209 -2.59 10.92 22.87
C LYS A 209 -1.06 10.96 22.87
N PHE A 210 -0.43 12.12 22.71
CA PHE A 210 1.03 12.21 22.88
C PHE A 210 1.43 11.85 24.31
N THR A 211 0.70 12.35 25.30
CA THR A 211 0.99 12.08 26.71
C THR A 211 0.81 10.60 27.07
N GLU A 212 -0.22 9.95 26.53
CA GLU A 212 -0.50 8.51 26.73
C GLU A 212 0.54 7.58 26.10
N ASN A 213 1.19 8.03 25.01
CA ASN A 213 2.13 7.23 24.22
C ASN A 213 3.58 7.69 24.41
N LEU A 214 3.91 8.27 25.58
CA LEU A 214 5.28 8.67 25.91
C LEU A 214 6.23 7.45 25.82
N GLY A 215 7.39 7.65 25.19
CA GLY A 215 8.39 6.61 24.95
C GLY A 215 8.15 5.74 23.71
N GLN A 216 6.95 5.81 23.12
CA GLN A 216 6.60 5.05 21.91
C GLN A 216 7.11 5.71 20.62
N LEU A 217 7.02 4.97 19.51
CA LEU A 217 7.29 5.54 18.20
C LEU A 217 6.05 6.26 17.64
N ILE A 218 6.31 7.29 16.85
CA ILE A 218 5.31 8.04 16.11
C ILE A 218 5.72 8.25 14.66
N SER A 219 4.74 8.44 13.78
CA SER A 219 4.95 8.81 12.37
C SER A 219 3.91 9.85 11.94
N THR A 220 4.28 10.69 10.98
CA THR A 220 3.49 11.82 10.50
C THR A 220 2.50 11.46 9.38
N ASN A 221 2.41 10.20 8.95
CA ASN A 221 1.49 9.74 7.89
C ASN A 221 1.55 10.59 6.59
N GLY A 222 2.72 11.17 6.30
CA GLY A 222 2.90 12.20 5.28
C GLY A 222 4.27 12.88 5.41
N ILE A 223 4.65 13.68 4.42
CA ILE A 223 5.92 14.43 4.44
C ILE A 223 5.80 15.55 5.47
N LEU A 224 6.73 15.59 6.42
CA LEU A 224 6.79 16.63 7.45
C LEU A 224 7.75 17.75 7.03
N ILE A 225 7.25 18.98 7.01
CA ILE A 225 8.06 20.18 6.73
C ILE A 225 8.49 20.81 8.05
N THR A 226 9.80 20.97 8.25
CA THR A 226 10.41 21.55 9.45
C THR A 226 11.42 22.64 9.07
N THR A 227 12.01 23.31 10.06
CA THR A 227 13.04 24.34 9.85
C THR A 227 14.08 24.28 10.97
N SER A 228 15.34 24.62 10.68
CA SER A 228 16.35 24.75 11.74
C SER A 228 16.20 26.05 12.56
N ASP A 229 15.50 27.05 11.99
CA ASP A 229 15.27 28.34 12.64
C ASP A 229 14.05 28.30 13.58
N HIS A 230 14.34 28.39 14.87
CA HIS A 230 13.33 28.44 15.92
C HIS A 230 12.30 29.58 15.74
N LEU A 231 12.72 30.74 15.22
CA LEU A 231 11.83 31.89 15.01
C LEU A 231 10.81 31.62 13.90
N ILE A 232 11.23 30.95 12.82
CA ILE A 232 10.32 30.56 11.73
C ILE A 232 9.27 29.60 12.26
N ALA A 233 9.66 28.60 13.07
CA ALA A 233 8.73 27.67 13.69
C ALA A 233 7.77 28.36 14.68
N MET A 234 8.24 29.35 15.45
CA MET A 234 7.39 30.13 16.35
C MET A 234 6.39 31.01 15.60
N ASN A 235 6.77 31.59 14.46
CA ASN A 235 5.85 32.38 13.64
C ASN A 235 4.68 31.54 13.08
N GLN A 236 4.91 30.25 12.79
CA GLN A 236 3.85 29.31 12.41
C GLN A 236 2.78 29.12 13.49
N ILE A 237 3.12 29.38 14.76
CA ILE A 237 2.21 29.31 15.90
C ILE A 237 1.42 30.62 16.04
N ILE A 238 2.12 31.75 15.96
CA ILE A 238 1.60 33.10 16.26
C ILE A 238 0.64 33.62 15.20
N CYS A 239 0.87 33.34 13.91
CA CYS A 239 0.08 33.91 12.81
C CYS A 239 -1.36 33.40 12.69
N ASN A 240 -1.79 32.50 13.58
CA ASN A 240 -3.03 31.74 13.41
C ASN A 240 -4.11 32.23 14.37
N GLN A 241 -5.27 32.62 13.82
CA GLN A 241 -6.47 33.02 14.57
C GLN A 241 -6.73 32.11 15.78
N GLU A 242 -7.09 32.72 16.92
CA GLU A 242 -7.47 32.03 18.15
C GLU A 242 -8.78 31.25 17.92
N LYS A 243 -8.68 30.00 17.45
CA LYS A 243 -9.80 29.05 17.57
C LYS A 243 -9.80 28.52 19.01
N ALA A 244 -10.90 28.70 19.73
CA ALA A 244 -11.04 28.45 21.17
C ALA A 244 -10.64 27.03 21.66
N ASN A 245 -10.49 26.05 20.76
CA ASN A 245 -10.25 24.64 21.09
C ASN A 245 -8.89 24.08 20.60
N LEU A 246 -7.99 24.93 20.11
CA LEU A 246 -6.67 24.51 19.63
C LEU A 246 -5.56 25.04 20.53
N CYS A 247 -4.59 24.18 20.83
CA CYS A 247 -3.41 24.52 21.61
C CYS A 247 -2.20 24.64 20.69
N SER A 248 -1.41 25.68 20.95
CA SER A 248 -0.16 25.96 20.27
C SER A 248 0.91 24.94 20.66
N ILE A 249 1.55 24.34 19.66
CA ILE A 249 2.56 23.29 19.85
C ILE A 249 3.81 23.63 19.07
N LEU A 250 4.94 23.40 19.74
CA LEU A 250 6.25 23.37 19.12
C LEU A 250 6.78 21.94 19.16
N LEU A 251 6.96 21.33 17.99
CA LEU A 251 7.73 20.10 17.87
C LEU A 251 9.22 20.46 17.83
N LYS A 252 10.03 19.80 18.65
CA LYS A 252 11.48 19.82 18.59
C LYS A 252 11.96 18.41 18.24
N ILE A 253 12.58 18.25 17.09
CA ILE A 253 13.08 16.97 16.59
C ILE A 253 14.60 16.99 16.62
N GLU A 254 15.18 16.03 17.33
CA GLU A 254 16.63 15.81 17.37
C GLU A 254 16.98 14.62 16.46
N CYS A 255 17.94 14.83 15.56
CA CYS A 255 18.44 13.84 14.62
C CYS A 255 19.91 13.57 14.91
N ASP A 256 20.23 12.33 15.28
CA ASP A 256 21.61 11.84 15.36
C ASP A 256 22.01 11.28 14.00
N LEU A 257 22.77 12.05 13.22
CA LEU A 257 23.12 11.73 11.84
C LEU A 257 24.21 10.64 11.74
N LEU A 258 24.94 10.37 12.82
CA LEU A 258 26.00 9.34 12.84
C LEU A 258 25.43 7.92 12.79
N HIS A 259 24.20 7.73 13.28
CA HIS A 259 23.53 6.43 13.38
C HIS A 259 22.41 6.23 12.34
N MET A 260 22.41 7.03 11.27
CA MET A 260 21.37 7.03 10.21
C MET A 260 21.63 6.05 9.05
N ASN A 261 22.45 5.03 9.26
CA ASN A 261 22.75 4.07 8.18
C ASN A 261 21.47 3.39 7.67
N GLY A 262 21.18 3.57 6.38
CA GLY A 262 20.07 2.91 5.68
C GLY A 262 18.72 3.63 5.72
N ILE A 263 18.64 4.89 6.16
CA ILE A 263 17.38 5.65 6.27
C ILE A 263 17.48 7.01 5.55
N ASP A 264 17.18 6.98 4.26
CA ASP A 264 17.16 8.15 3.37
C ASP A 264 15.87 8.97 3.51
N VAL A 265 15.60 9.48 4.72
CA VAL A 265 14.31 10.14 5.04
C VAL A 265 14.41 11.66 5.19
N ILE A 266 15.61 12.24 5.22
CA ILE A 266 15.80 13.68 5.42
C ILE A 266 16.20 14.33 4.11
N ALA A 267 15.49 15.39 3.70
CA ALA A 267 15.98 16.30 2.67
C ALA A 267 16.31 17.66 3.31
N ASP A 268 17.58 18.02 3.27
CA ASP A 268 18.06 19.33 3.70
C ASP A 268 17.96 20.31 2.53
N LEU A 269 17.01 21.24 2.63
CA LEU A 269 16.77 22.30 1.65
C LEU A 269 16.92 23.68 2.31
N GLU A 270 17.74 23.76 3.37
CA GLU A 270 17.87 24.95 4.21
C GLU A 270 18.41 26.16 3.42
N GLU A 271 19.34 25.94 2.49
CA GLU A 271 19.96 27.01 1.69
C GLU A 271 18.96 27.74 0.78
N GLU A 272 18.03 27.01 0.15
CA GLU A 272 17.09 27.57 -0.82
C GLU A 272 15.76 27.97 -0.18
N TYR A 273 15.29 27.21 0.82
CA TYR A 273 13.93 27.33 1.34
C TYR A 273 13.84 27.50 2.85
N GLN A 274 14.95 27.46 3.59
CA GLN A 274 14.97 27.42 5.07
C GLN A 274 14.12 26.28 5.65
N MET A 275 14.08 25.17 4.91
CA MET A 275 13.24 24.01 5.21
C MET A 275 14.07 22.72 5.24
N ILE A 276 13.75 21.88 6.21
CA ILE A 276 14.23 20.50 6.28
C ILE A 276 13.00 19.60 6.27
N LEU A 277 13.00 18.62 5.36
CA LEU A 277 11.87 17.73 5.15
C LEU A 277 12.15 16.35 5.70
N PHE A 278 11.13 15.73 6.28
CA PHE A 278 11.12 14.30 6.56
C PHE A 278 10.12 13.59 5.64
N ASN A 279 10.56 12.52 4.99
CA ASN A 279 9.71 11.72 4.12
C ASN A 279 8.62 10.99 4.93
N SER A 280 7.58 10.50 4.27
CA SER A 280 6.41 9.89 4.93
C SER A 280 6.68 8.55 5.61
N ASN A 281 7.85 7.93 5.36
CA ASN A 281 8.37 6.78 6.10
C ASN A 281 9.28 7.16 7.29
N ALA A 282 9.44 8.44 7.62
CA ALA A 282 10.15 8.83 8.83
C ALA A 282 9.37 8.41 10.09
N THR A 283 10.12 7.95 11.09
CA THR A 283 9.58 7.65 12.42
C THR A 283 10.39 8.34 13.50
N PHE A 284 9.71 8.68 14.59
CA PHE A 284 10.31 9.42 15.69
C PHE A 284 9.95 8.75 17.00
N GLN A 285 10.90 8.65 17.91
CA GLN A 285 10.62 8.30 19.29
C GLN A 285 10.09 9.52 20.03
N LEU A 286 8.95 9.38 20.72
CA LEU A 286 8.38 10.41 21.56
C LEU A 286 9.07 10.43 22.93
N VAL A 287 9.85 11.47 23.21
CA VAL A 287 10.71 11.53 24.40
C VAL A 287 10.07 12.31 25.53
N ASP A 288 9.46 13.45 25.22
CA ASP A 288 8.92 14.35 26.23
C ASP A 288 7.74 15.18 25.72
N VAL A 289 6.82 15.51 26.62
CA VAL A 289 5.66 16.38 26.37
C VAL A 289 5.57 17.37 27.54
N LYS A 290 6.04 18.60 27.32
CA LYS A 290 6.00 19.68 28.32
C LYS A 290 4.90 20.67 28.00
N MET A 291 3.90 20.73 28.87
CA MET A 291 2.82 21.70 28.77
C MET A 291 3.19 22.98 29.54
N ASN A 292 3.39 24.08 28.83
CA ASN A 292 3.48 25.42 29.44
C ASN A 292 2.15 26.18 29.22
N GLU A 293 1.98 27.33 29.88
CA GLU A 293 0.75 28.14 29.80
C GLU A 293 0.41 28.59 28.37
N GLU A 294 1.42 28.88 27.54
CA GLU A 294 1.21 29.41 26.18
C GLU A 294 1.46 28.38 25.07
N ILE A 295 2.47 27.52 25.23
CA ILE A 295 2.92 26.58 24.18
C ILE A 295 3.26 25.23 24.81
N THR A 296 2.78 24.15 24.19
CA THR A 296 3.21 22.78 24.53
C THR A 296 4.42 22.40 23.68
N LEU A 297 5.52 22.02 24.33
CA LEU A 297 6.73 21.52 23.68
C LEU A 297 6.69 19.99 23.62
N ILE A 298 6.74 19.44 22.42
CA ILE A 298 6.86 17.99 22.19
C ILE A 298 8.27 17.70 21.68
N GLN A 299 9.00 16.85 22.40
CA GLN A 299 10.37 16.47 22.04
C GLN A 299 10.39 15.09 21.41
N LEU A 300 11.02 15.01 20.25
CA LEU A 300 11.09 13.84 19.40
C LEU A 300 12.55 13.55 19.05
N ILE A 301 12.89 12.27 18.92
CA ILE A 301 14.18 11.84 18.37
C ILE A 301 13.90 11.03 17.10
N LEU A 302 14.58 11.34 16.00
CA LEU A 302 14.48 10.54 14.77
C LEU A 302 14.95 9.10 15.05
N SER A 303 14.12 8.11 14.69
CA SER A 303 14.36 6.71 15.00
C SER A 303 14.54 5.87 13.74
N ASN A 304 15.41 4.86 13.85
CA ASN A 304 15.64 3.85 12.82
C ASN A 304 14.94 2.51 13.08
N GLU A 305 14.23 2.38 14.20
CA GLU A 305 13.61 1.11 14.62
C GLU A 305 12.59 0.57 13.61
N SER A 306 11.93 1.46 12.85
CA SER A 306 10.99 1.07 11.80
C SER A 306 11.61 0.21 10.71
N GLN A 307 12.91 0.40 10.44
CA GLN A 307 13.65 -0.39 9.47
C GLN A 307 13.83 -1.83 9.96
N THR A 308 14.17 -2.02 11.23
CA THR A 308 14.28 -3.35 11.84
C THR A 308 12.94 -4.10 11.82
N MET A 309 11.83 -3.40 12.04
CA MET A 309 10.49 -3.98 11.93
C MET A 309 10.16 -4.44 10.52
N LYS A 310 10.46 -3.59 9.53
CA LYS A 310 10.31 -3.90 8.10
C LYS A 310 11.10 -5.15 7.72
N GLU A 311 12.37 -5.21 8.08
CA GLU A 311 13.25 -6.35 7.79
C GLU A 311 12.74 -7.64 8.44
N LYS A 312 12.29 -7.58 9.69
CA LYS A 312 11.68 -8.73 10.37
C LYS A 312 10.43 -9.21 9.64
N TYR A 313 9.52 -8.30 9.28
CA TYR A 313 8.29 -8.63 8.54
C TYR A 313 8.59 -9.28 7.18
N ILE A 314 9.55 -8.73 6.43
CA ILE A 314 10.00 -9.30 5.15
C ILE A 314 10.57 -10.71 5.37
N ASN A 315 11.43 -10.89 6.37
CA ASN A 315 12.07 -12.18 6.65
C ASN A 315 11.07 -13.25 7.11
N ASP A 316 10.12 -12.89 7.97
CA ASP A 316 9.07 -13.82 8.42
C ASP A 316 8.11 -14.21 7.29
N SER A 317 7.86 -13.31 6.34
CA SER A 317 7.09 -13.61 5.13
C SER A 317 7.86 -14.53 4.19
N ARG A 318 9.16 -14.29 4.01
CA ARG A 318 10.04 -15.14 3.20
C ARG A 318 10.27 -16.54 3.76
N ARG A 319 10.08 -16.75 5.07
CA ARG A 319 10.07 -18.09 5.68
C ARG A 319 8.87 -18.94 5.25
N ARG A 320 7.75 -18.31 4.91
CA ARG A 320 6.54 -19.00 4.44
C ARG A 320 6.58 -19.23 2.93
N ILE A 321 6.98 -18.20 2.19
CA ILE A 321 7.05 -18.18 0.74
C ILE A 321 8.45 -17.71 0.37
N ALA A 322 9.31 -18.65 -0.04
CA ALA A 322 10.66 -18.32 -0.45
C ALA A 322 10.63 -17.31 -1.62
N ASN A 323 11.59 -16.37 -1.64
CA ASN A 323 11.77 -15.40 -2.72
C ASN A 323 10.60 -14.45 -3.04
N ILE A 324 9.59 -14.31 -2.16
CA ILE A 324 8.51 -13.33 -2.40
C ILE A 324 9.07 -11.91 -2.63
N SER A 325 8.62 -11.30 -3.73
CA SER A 325 8.98 -9.93 -4.11
C SER A 325 8.31 -8.90 -3.20
N LEU A 326 8.93 -7.72 -3.07
CA LEU A 326 8.40 -6.65 -2.20
C LEU A 326 7.08 -6.09 -2.73
N ASP A 327 6.87 -6.11 -4.05
CA ASP A 327 5.59 -5.71 -4.66
C ASP A 327 4.46 -6.60 -4.16
N ILE A 328 4.62 -7.92 -4.27
CA ILE A 328 3.57 -8.85 -3.85
C ILE A 328 3.35 -8.77 -2.34
N LEU A 329 4.44 -8.66 -1.57
CA LEU A 329 4.37 -8.51 -0.12
C LEU A 329 3.62 -7.23 0.31
N PHE A 330 3.77 -6.13 -0.43
CA PHE A 330 3.02 -4.90 -0.18
C PHE A 330 1.51 -5.10 -0.45
N GLY A 331 1.16 -5.84 -1.51
CA GLY A 331 -0.21 -6.26 -1.78
C GLY A 331 -0.82 -7.11 -0.66
N GLN A 332 -0.05 -8.07 -0.14
CA GLN A 332 -0.45 -8.92 0.99
C GLN A 332 -0.62 -8.12 2.28
N LEU A 333 0.30 -7.20 2.59
CA LEU A 333 0.19 -6.34 3.76
C LEU A 333 -1.13 -5.55 3.74
N MET A 334 -1.51 -4.98 2.59
CA MET A 334 -2.79 -4.29 2.46
C MET A 334 -3.99 -5.23 2.72
N CYS A 335 -3.88 -6.49 2.32
CA CYS A 335 -4.89 -7.50 2.60
C CYS A 335 -5.02 -7.75 4.12
N ASP A 336 -3.89 -7.95 4.80
CA ASP A 336 -3.79 -8.14 6.25
C ASP A 336 -4.33 -6.93 7.03
N MET A 337 -4.18 -5.73 6.48
CA MET A 337 -4.72 -4.48 7.04
C MET A 337 -6.24 -4.32 6.88
N GLY A 338 -6.92 -5.23 6.19
CA GLY A 338 -8.34 -5.11 5.85
C GLY A 338 -8.62 -4.18 4.66
N LEU A 339 -7.59 -3.72 3.96
CA LEU A 339 -7.69 -2.82 2.79
C LEU A 339 -7.91 -3.64 1.51
N TRP A 340 -8.89 -4.56 1.52
CA TRP A 340 -9.06 -5.58 0.49
C TRP A 340 -9.31 -5.02 -0.91
N ASN A 341 -10.03 -3.90 -1.04
CA ASN A 341 -10.25 -3.27 -2.34
C ASN A 341 -8.95 -2.69 -2.92
N GLN A 342 -8.14 -2.04 -2.08
CA GLN A 342 -6.86 -1.46 -2.48
C GLN A 342 -5.85 -2.56 -2.82
N SER A 343 -5.80 -3.62 -2.00
CA SER A 343 -5.01 -4.82 -2.27
C SER A 343 -5.39 -5.48 -3.60
N GLN A 344 -6.70 -5.64 -3.86
CA GLN A 344 -7.20 -6.19 -5.13
C GLN A 344 -6.70 -5.36 -6.33
N HIS A 345 -6.97 -4.06 -6.36
CA HIS A 345 -6.58 -3.19 -7.48
C HIS A 345 -5.07 -3.22 -7.72
N TYR A 346 -4.29 -3.16 -6.64
CA TYR A 346 -2.84 -3.20 -6.71
C TYR A 346 -2.31 -4.54 -7.26
N LEU A 347 -2.82 -5.67 -6.78
CA LEU A 347 -2.41 -7.00 -7.25
C LEU A 347 -2.88 -7.27 -8.69
N GLU A 348 -4.10 -6.85 -9.07
CA GLU A 348 -4.56 -6.90 -10.46
C GLU A 348 -3.70 -6.05 -11.38
N TYR A 349 -3.22 -4.91 -10.90
CA TYR A 349 -2.27 -4.10 -11.63
C TYR A 349 -0.94 -4.83 -11.85
N LEU A 350 -0.35 -5.40 -10.79
CA LEU A 350 0.86 -6.20 -10.91
C LEU A 350 0.68 -7.34 -11.91
N LEU A 351 -0.44 -8.05 -11.84
CA LEU A 351 -0.80 -9.16 -12.72
C LEU A 351 -0.80 -8.77 -14.20
N ASN A 352 -1.24 -7.55 -14.52
CA ASN A 352 -1.29 -7.02 -15.88
C ASN A 352 0.07 -6.46 -16.37
N GLY A 353 1.11 -6.48 -15.54
CA GLY A 353 2.46 -6.03 -15.87
C GLY A 353 3.18 -6.96 -16.87
N SER A 354 4.00 -6.39 -17.75
CA SER A 354 4.61 -7.11 -18.88
C SER A 354 5.88 -7.91 -18.58
N GLN A 355 6.31 -8.04 -17.32
CA GLN A 355 7.59 -8.66 -16.94
C GLN A 355 7.52 -9.53 -15.68
N LEU A 356 6.42 -10.28 -15.47
CA LEU A 356 6.36 -11.24 -14.37
C LEU A 356 7.00 -12.57 -14.78
N ASN A 357 7.81 -13.14 -13.89
CA ASN A 357 8.18 -14.55 -13.99
C ASN A 357 7.00 -15.44 -13.53
N ASN A 358 7.07 -16.75 -13.82
CA ASN A 358 5.97 -17.68 -13.51
C ASN A 358 5.71 -17.81 -11.99
N GLU A 359 6.73 -17.64 -11.15
CA GLU A 359 6.60 -17.74 -9.69
C GLU A 359 5.85 -16.53 -9.10
N ASP A 360 6.22 -15.32 -9.54
CA ASP A 360 5.51 -14.09 -9.18
C ASP A 360 4.08 -14.10 -9.71
N LEU A 361 3.84 -14.60 -10.93
CA LEU A 361 2.50 -14.76 -11.50
C LEU A 361 1.62 -15.64 -10.60
N ALA A 362 2.12 -16.83 -10.25
CA ALA A 362 1.44 -17.77 -9.37
C ALA A 362 1.14 -17.13 -8.00
N GLN A 363 2.11 -16.41 -7.45
CA GLN A 363 1.98 -15.81 -6.13
C GLN A 363 1.01 -14.60 -6.12
N ILE A 364 0.94 -13.82 -7.20
CA ILE A 364 -0.05 -12.75 -7.38
C ILE A 364 -1.45 -13.34 -7.51
N GLU A 365 -1.65 -14.36 -8.36
CA GLU A 365 -2.94 -15.04 -8.51
C GLU A 365 -3.39 -15.66 -7.17
N TYR A 366 -2.49 -16.32 -6.43
CA TYR A 366 -2.81 -16.84 -5.10
C TYR A 366 -3.24 -15.73 -4.13
N SER A 367 -2.49 -14.62 -4.10
CA SER A 367 -2.78 -13.48 -3.22
C SER A 367 -4.11 -12.80 -3.59
N LEU A 368 -4.47 -12.75 -4.88
CA LEU A 368 -5.80 -12.33 -5.32
C LEU A 368 -6.88 -13.30 -4.82
N GLY A 369 -6.62 -14.61 -4.89
CA GLY A 369 -7.47 -15.63 -4.29
C GLY A 369 -7.80 -15.33 -2.82
N ASP A 370 -6.78 -15.02 -2.01
CA ASP A 370 -6.92 -14.64 -0.60
C ASP A 370 -7.78 -13.38 -0.41
N VAL A 371 -7.56 -12.35 -1.23
CA VAL A 371 -8.35 -11.11 -1.21
C VAL A 371 -9.83 -11.40 -1.50
N TYR A 372 -10.14 -12.16 -2.54
CA TYR A 372 -11.52 -12.52 -2.87
C TYR A 372 -12.16 -13.41 -1.80
N GLN A 373 -11.37 -14.30 -1.18
CA GLN A 373 -11.82 -15.14 -0.08
C GLN A 373 -12.25 -14.29 1.12
N LEU A 374 -11.43 -13.32 1.52
CA LEU A 374 -11.72 -12.40 2.62
C LEU A 374 -12.91 -11.49 2.32
N LYS A 375 -13.13 -11.15 1.04
CA LYS A 375 -14.34 -10.47 0.57
C LYS A 375 -15.59 -11.37 0.49
N ALA A 376 -15.50 -12.62 0.95
CA ALA A 376 -16.53 -13.66 0.86
C ALA A 376 -17.02 -13.96 -0.57
N LYS A 377 -16.17 -13.71 -1.58
CA LYS A 377 -16.41 -14.02 -2.99
C LYS A 377 -15.76 -15.34 -3.37
N TRP A 378 -16.27 -16.43 -2.81
CA TRP A 378 -15.66 -17.76 -2.87
C TRP A 378 -15.46 -18.30 -4.30
N TYR A 379 -16.36 -17.98 -5.23
CA TYR A 379 -16.23 -18.42 -6.62
C TYR A 379 -15.07 -17.72 -7.33
N ASP A 380 -14.94 -16.41 -7.15
CA ASP A 380 -13.82 -15.65 -7.70
C ASP A 380 -12.51 -16.09 -7.03
N ALA A 381 -12.50 -16.25 -5.70
CA ALA A 381 -11.34 -16.74 -4.96
C ALA A 381 -10.82 -18.07 -5.53
N ARG A 382 -11.72 -19.04 -5.72
CA ARG A 382 -11.39 -20.32 -6.33
C ARG A 382 -10.78 -20.16 -7.73
N LYS A 383 -11.35 -19.30 -8.57
CA LYS A 383 -10.83 -19.05 -9.93
C LYS A 383 -9.39 -18.56 -9.91
N TYR A 384 -9.04 -17.67 -8.98
CA TYR A 384 -7.68 -17.17 -8.80
C TYR A 384 -6.75 -18.25 -8.22
N TYR A 385 -7.20 -19.01 -7.23
CA TYR A 385 -6.43 -20.15 -6.72
C TYR A 385 -6.14 -21.20 -7.81
N ASP A 386 -7.13 -21.55 -8.63
CA ASP A 386 -6.96 -22.53 -9.73
C ASP A 386 -5.95 -22.01 -10.77
N ARG A 387 -5.82 -20.70 -10.99
CA ARG A 387 -4.81 -20.09 -11.89
C ARG A 387 -3.41 -19.99 -11.29
N ALA A 388 -3.32 -19.92 -9.97
CA ALA A 388 -2.04 -19.84 -9.26
C ALA A 388 -1.22 -21.13 -9.40
N TYR A 389 -1.90 -22.27 -9.60
CA TYR A 389 -1.23 -23.54 -9.86
C TYR A 389 -1.10 -23.78 -11.36
N ASP A 390 0.04 -24.33 -11.79
CA ASP A 390 0.13 -24.81 -13.16
C ASP A 390 -0.70 -26.09 -13.34
N ASN A 391 -1.11 -26.32 -14.57
CA ASN A 391 -1.86 -27.48 -15.01
C ASN A 391 -0.92 -28.58 -15.51
N LYS A 392 0.30 -28.68 -14.98
CA LYS A 392 1.34 -29.56 -15.54
C LYS A 392 1.81 -30.61 -14.55
N VAL A 393 2.28 -31.73 -15.11
CA VAL A 393 3.12 -32.69 -14.38
C VAL A 393 4.54 -32.55 -14.88
N HIS A 394 5.43 -32.19 -13.97
CA HIS A 394 6.86 -32.06 -14.25
C HIS A 394 7.58 -33.37 -13.91
N ILE A 395 8.20 -33.98 -14.91
CA ILE A 395 8.99 -35.21 -14.76
C ILE A 395 10.47 -34.84 -14.70
N PHE A 396 11.17 -35.35 -13.69
CA PHE A 396 12.60 -35.15 -13.49
C PHE A 396 13.33 -36.50 -13.49
N SER A 397 14.56 -36.50 -14.00
CA SER A 397 15.53 -37.56 -13.74
C SER A 397 16.33 -37.22 -12.49
N VAL A 398 16.59 -38.24 -11.66
CA VAL A 398 17.34 -38.10 -10.40
C VAL A 398 18.69 -38.79 -10.54
N ASN A 399 19.78 -38.04 -10.46
CA ASN A 399 21.15 -38.57 -10.50
C ASN A 399 21.87 -38.24 -9.19
N GLY A 400 21.82 -39.17 -8.23
CA GLY A 400 22.34 -38.92 -6.89
C GLY A 400 21.51 -37.85 -6.17
N THR A 401 22.05 -36.65 -6.00
CA THR A 401 21.38 -35.50 -5.36
C THR A 401 20.93 -34.41 -6.33
N THR A 402 21.11 -34.60 -7.64
CA THR A 402 20.70 -33.62 -8.66
C THR A 402 19.43 -34.05 -9.38
N LEU A 403 18.54 -33.08 -9.61
CA LEU A 403 17.33 -33.22 -10.42
C LEU A 403 17.56 -32.53 -11.77
N SER A 404 17.26 -33.22 -12.87
CA SER A 404 17.27 -32.64 -14.22
C SER A 404 15.91 -32.80 -14.89
N PRO A 405 15.30 -31.73 -15.43
CA PRO A 405 13.99 -31.81 -16.07
C PRO A 405 14.04 -32.74 -17.28
N LEU A 406 13.08 -33.67 -17.37
CA LEU A 406 12.98 -34.68 -18.43
C LEU A 406 11.82 -34.40 -19.38
N ARG A 407 10.63 -34.08 -18.84
CA ARG A 407 9.43 -33.81 -19.63
C ARG A 407 8.37 -33.08 -18.82
N GLU A 408 7.55 -32.25 -19.49
CA GLU A 408 6.32 -31.68 -18.95
C GLU A 408 5.09 -32.35 -19.59
N LEU A 409 4.08 -32.66 -18.79
CA LEU A 409 2.81 -33.24 -19.26
C LEU A 409 1.68 -32.24 -19.02
N GLU A 410 1.04 -31.80 -20.09
CA GLU A 410 -0.06 -30.82 -20.05
C GLU A 410 -1.39 -31.49 -19.63
N HIS A 411 -2.09 -30.85 -18.68
CA HIS A 411 -3.45 -31.22 -18.26
C HIS A 411 -4.45 -30.12 -18.61
N ARG A 412 -5.75 -30.45 -18.53
CA ARG A 412 -6.81 -29.46 -18.79
C ARG A 412 -7.01 -28.49 -17.62
N ASP A 413 -6.58 -28.90 -16.43
CA ASP A 413 -6.71 -28.15 -15.18
C ASP A 413 -5.65 -28.64 -14.18
N VAL A 414 -5.58 -28.01 -13.01
CA VAL A 414 -4.65 -28.31 -11.92
C VAL A 414 -4.69 -29.80 -11.58
N VAL A 415 -3.52 -30.41 -11.54
CA VAL A 415 -3.36 -31.83 -11.23
C VAL A 415 -3.54 -32.04 -9.73
N THR A 416 -4.58 -32.77 -9.34
CA THR A 416 -4.91 -33.01 -7.94
C THR A 416 -4.28 -34.30 -7.40
N ARG A 417 -3.96 -35.25 -8.29
CA ARG A 417 -3.39 -36.55 -7.89
C ARG A 417 -2.48 -37.15 -8.94
N LEU A 418 -1.44 -37.83 -8.48
CA LEU A 418 -0.50 -38.64 -9.25
C LEU A 418 -0.31 -40.00 -8.60
N THR A 419 -0.20 -41.06 -9.40
CA THR A 419 0.12 -42.41 -8.92
C THR A 419 0.88 -43.21 -9.97
N TYR A 420 1.97 -43.87 -9.56
CA TYR A 420 2.68 -44.81 -10.42
C TYR A 420 2.05 -46.20 -10.28
N SER A 421 1.98 -46.94 -11.38
CA SER A 421 1.61 -48.34 -11.31
C SER A 421 2.75 -49.18 -10.74
N HIS A 422 2.39 -50.17 -9.91
CA HIS A 422 3.36 -51.05 -9.24
C HIS A 422 4.17 -51.91 -10.21
N ASP A 423 3.66 -52.12 -11.42
CA ASP A 423 4.36 -52.83 -12.49
C ASP A 423 5.23 -51.92 -13.36
N GLU A 424 5.40 -50.65 -12.96
CA GLU A 424 6.25 -49.64 -13.64
C GLU A 424 5.90 -49.41 -15.10
N ARG A 425 4.66 -49.68 -15.50
CA ARG A 425 4.20 -49.46 -16.89
C ARG A 425 3.48 -48.14 -17.08
N PHE A 426 2.85 -47.60 -16.03
CA PHE A 426 1.91 -46.50 -16.15
C PHE A 426 2.11 -45.42 -15.08
N LEU A 427 1.86 -44.19 -15.48
CA LEU A 427 1.60 -43.06 -14.59
C LEU A 427 0.13 -42.68 -14.76
N GLY A 428 -0.63 -42.69 -13.68
CA GLY A 428 -2.02 -42.24 -13.62
C GLY A 428 -2.10 -40.87 -12.96
N THR A 429 -2.89 -39.98 -13.53
CA THR A 429 -3.07 -38.62 -13.03
C THR A 429 -4.54 -38.25 -13.00
N ALA A 430 -4.93 -37.36 -12.10
CA ALA A 430 -6.26 -36.75 -12.08
C ALA A 430 -6.16 -35.23 -11.98
N ASP A 431 -7.09 -34.53 -12.63
CA ASP A 431 -7.20 -33.08 -12.58
C ASP A 431 -8.50 -32.58 -11.94
N ASN A 432 -8.55 -31.27 -11.65
CA ASN A 432 -9.71 -30.62 -11.01
C ASN A 432 -10.97 -30.66 -11.91
N MET A 433 -10.80 -30.80 -13.23
CA MET A 433 -11.87 -31.05 -14.20
C MET A 433 -12.39 -32.49 -14.20
N LYS A 434 -11.93 -33.32 -13.24
CA LYS A 434 -12.34 -34.73 -13.03
C LYS A 434 -11.79 -35.69 -14.08
N ASN A 435 -10.90 -35.21 -14.97
CA ASN A 435 -10.30 -36.07 -15.95
C ASN A 435 -9.28 -36.96 -15.25
N ILE A 436 -9.34 -38.24 -15.57
CA ILE A 436 -8.27 -39.17 -15.27
C ILE A 436 -7.49 -39.36 -16.57
N THR A 437 -6.18 -39.19 -16.48
CA THR A 437 -5.25 -39.33 -17.60
C THR A 437 -4.23 -40.40 -17.26
N ARG A 438 -3.69 -41.06 -18.28
CA ARG A 438 -2.65 -42.06 -18.10
C ARG A 438 -1.57 -41.94 -19.14
N TYR A 439 -0.34 -42.08 -18.69
CA TYR A 439 0.85 -42.06 -19.50
C TYR A 439 1.59 -43.39 -19.41
N GLN A 440 2.28 -43.76 -20.48
CA GLN A 440 3.23 -44.86 -20.48
C GLN A 440 4.47 -44.42 -19.71
N LEU A 441 4.94 -45.21 -18.75
CA LEU A 441 6.06 -44.76 -17.91
C LEU A 441 7.40 -44.69 -18.66
N LEU A 442 7.59 -45.55 -19.66
CA LEU A 442 8.84 -45.64 -20.44
C LEU A 442 9.19 -44.32 -21.14
N ASN A 443 8.19 -43.65 -21.72
CA ASN A 443 8.38 -42.48 -22.56
C ASN A 443 7.41 -41.34 -22.24
N PHE A 444 6.54 -41.48 -21.24
CA PHE A 444 5.50 -40.52 -20.86
C PHE A 444 4.58 -40.10 -22.00
N GLU A 445 4.29 -41.01 -22.94
CA GLU A 445 3.27 -40.78 -23.96
C GLU A 445 1.88 -41.06 -23.42
N LEU A 446 0.91 -40.25 -23.85
CA LEU A 446 -0.50 -40.40 -23.48
C LEU A 446 -1.05 -41.74 -24.00
N ILE A 447 -1.62 -42.55 -23.11
CA ILE A 447 -2.24 -43.83 -23.49
C ILE A 447 -3.75 -43.65 -23.62
N GLY A 448 -4.21 -43.56 -24.87
CA GLY A 448 -5.61 -43.37 -25.24
C GLY A 448 -5.82 -42.07 -26.01
N ARG A 449 -7.00 -41.91 -26.64
CA ARG A 449 -7.35 -40.67 -27.35
C ARG A 449 -8.02 -39.62 -26.46
N ASP A 450 -8.67 -40.05 -25.38
CA ASP A 450 -9.46 -39.16 -24.52
C ASP A 450 -9.02 -39.27 -23.06
N MET A 451 -8.85 -38.10 -22.44
CA MET A 451 -9.07 -37.90 -21.02
C MET A 451 -10.49 -38.38 -20.67
N TRP A 452 -10.63 -39.22 -19.64
CA TRP A 452 -11.94 -39.76 -19.28
C TRP A 452 -12.42 -39.25 -17.93
N CYS A 453 -13.73 -39.00 -17.83
CA CYS A 453 -14.40 -38.56 -16.62
C CYS A 453 -15.65 -39.43 -16.41
N TYR A 454 -15.62 -40.31 -15.43
CA TYR A 454 -16.78 -41.11 -15.02
C TYR A 454 -17.42 -40.62 -13.71
N HIS A 455 -16.71 -39.77 -12.97
CA HIS A 455 -17.20 -39.17 -11.73
C HIS A 455 -18.05 -37.91 -11.98
N ALA A 456 -19.03 -37.69 -11.10
CA ALA A 456 -19.83 -36.48 -11.11
C ALA A 456 -19.10 -35.28 -10.45
N ALA A 457 -18.10 -35.56 -9.61
CA ALA A 457 -17.30 -34.56 -8.89
C ALA A 457 -15.79 -34.87 -8.94
N THR A 458 -14.97 -33.96 -8.38
CA THR A 458 -13.50 -34.02 -8.42
C THR A 458 -12.96 -35.32 -7.83
N VAL A 459 -12.02 -35.93 -8.57
CA VAL A 459 -11.30 -37.13 -8.13
C VAL A 459 -10.33 -36.74 -7.02
N THR A 460 -10.42 -37.45 -5.91
CA THR A 460 -9.64 -37.20 -4.68
C THR A 460 -8.45 -38.15 -4.54
N ASP A 461 -8.54 -39.36 -5.08
CA ASP A 461 -7.46 -40.33 -5.04
C ASP A 461 -7.50 -41.31 -6.23
N LEU A 462 -6.33 -41.85 -6.57
CA LEU A 462 -6.07 -42.85 -7.60
C LEU A 462 -5.13 -43.92 -7.05
N ALA A 463 -5.46 -45.20 -7.29
CA ALA A 463 -4.59 -46.31 -6.90
C ALA A 463 -4.59 -47.44 -7.93
N PHE A 464 -3.41 -47.80 -8.43
CA PHE A 464 -3.27 -48.98 -9.29
C PHE A 464 -3.28 -50.27 -8.47
N SER A 465 -3.88 -51.32 -9.03
CA SER A 465 -3.71 -52.68 -8.53
C SER A 465 -2.26 -53.13 -8.61
N LEU A 466 -1.86 -54.06 -7.75
CA LEU A 466 -0.50 -54.62 -7.73
C LEU A 466 -0.06 -55.21 -9.08
N ASP A 467 -0.99 -55.80 -9.84
CA ASP A 467 -0.73 -56.35 -11.17
C ASP A 467 -0.81 -55.30 -12.32
N GLY A 468 -1.08 -54.03 -11.99
CA GLY A 468 -1.24 -52.91 -12.92
C GLY A 468 -2.40 -53.04 -13.92
N LYS A 469 -3.28 -54.04 -13.78
CA LYS A 469 -4.41 -54.26 -14.70
C LYS A 469 -5.63 -53.41 -14.39
N LYS A 470 -5.72 -52.86 -13.18
CA LYS A 470 -6.84 -52.04 -12.72
C LYS A 470 -6.36 -50.74 -12.10
N LEU A 471 -7.18 -49.70 -12.23
CA LEU A 471 -7.03 -48.43 -11.54
C LEU A 471 -8.31 -48.18 -10.75
N ALA A 472 -8.18 -47.93 -9.45
CA ALA A 472 -9.26 -47.45 -8.61
C ALA A 472 -9.22 -45.92 -8.56
N SER A 473 -10.39 -45.29 -8.65
CA SER A 473 -10.56 -43.85 -8.42
C SER A 473 -11.69 -43.60 -7.43
N VAL A 474 -11.50 -42.61 -6.56
CA VAL A 474 -12.50 -42.14 -5.60
C VAL A 474 -12.67 -40.64 -5.73
N ALA A 475 -13.90 -40.16 -5.59
CA ALA A 475 -14.24 -38.75 -5.77
C ALA A 475 -15.17 -38.23 -4.68
N ILE A 476 -15.31 -36.89 -4.65
CA ILE A 476 -16.24 -36.17 -3.75
C ILE A 476 -17.70 -36.63 -3.95
N ASP A 477 -18.02 -37.19 -5.12
CA ASP A 477 -19.33 -37.75 -5.42
C ASP A 477 -19.66 -39.03 -4.63
N THR A 478 -18.80 -39.43 -3.68
CA THR A 478 -18.92 -40.60 -2.80
C THR A 478 -18.83 -41.95 -3.50
N HIS A 479 -18.43 -41.97 -4.78
CA HIS A 479 -18.30 -43.21 -5.53
C HIS A 479 -16.85 -43.67 -5.63
N LEU A 480 -16.68 -44.99 -5.59
CA LEU A 480 -15.44 -45.66 -5.97
C LEU A 480 -15.66 -46.34 -7.33
N MET A 481 -14.76 -46.10 -8.26
CA MET A 481 -14.80 -46.69 -9.60
C MET A 481 -13.54 -47.50 -9.87
N ILE A 482 -13.73 -48.70 -10.42
CA ILE A 482 -12.63 -49.59 -10.84
C ILE A 482 -12.59 -49.63 -12.36
N HIS A 483 -11.49 -49.14 -12.92
CA HIS A 483 -11.22 -49.07 -14.36
C HIS A 483 -10.27 -50.19 -14.77
N GLN A 484 -10.51 -50.80 -15.94
CA GLN A 484 -9.51 -51.68 -16.56
C GLN A 484 -8.45 -50.82 -17.27
N THR A 485 -7.17 -51.03 -16.97
CA THR A 485 -6.10 -50.22 -17.55
C THR A 485 -6.03 -50.42 -19.06
N VAL A 486 -6.15 -51.63 -19.58
CA VAL A 486 -6.06 -51.88 -21.04
C VAL A 486 -7.32 -51.41 -21.79
N ASN A 487 -8.47 -51.31 -21.12
CA ASN A 487 -9.74 -50.92 -21.75
C ASN A 487 -10.61 -50.07 -20.80
N ILE A 488 -10.47 -48.75 -20.91
CA ILE A 488 -11.09 -47.77 -20.01
C ILE A 488 -12.62 -47.77 -20.01
N THR A 489 -13.26 -48.31 -21.05
CA THR A 489 -14.74 -48.40 -21.12
C THR A 489 -15.34 -49.41 -20.14
N LYS A 490 -14.52 -50.31 -19.58
CA LYS A 490 -14.95 -51.27 -18.56
C LYS A 490 -14.74 -50.69 -17.17
N VAL A 491 -15.75 -49.98 -16.69
CA VAL A 491 -15.80 -49.40 -15.34
C VAL A 491 -16.77 -50.18 -14.47
N LYS A 492 -16.35 -50.54 -13.26
CA LYS A 492 -17.26 -51.02 -12.21
C LYS A 492 -17.39 -49.96 -11.13
N GLN A 493 -18.61 -49.46 -10.95
CA GLN A 493 -18.95 -48.61 -9.82
C GLN A 493 -19.22 -49.47 -8.60
N VAL A 494 -18.53 -49.18 -7.49
CA VAL A 494 -18.81 -49.76 -6.19
C VAL A 494 -19.58 -48.69 -5.41
N LYS A 495 -20.85 -48.95 -5.13
CA LYS A 495 -21.66 -48.11 -4.26
C LYS A 495 -21.46 -48.58 -2.83
N GLY A 496 -21.12 -47.66 -1.93
CA GLY A 496 -21.09 -47.88 -0.48
C GLY A 496 -22.49 -48.03 0.08
#